data_AF-X0XWF2-F1
#
_entry.id   AF-X0XWF2-F1
#
_cell.length_a   1.000
_cell.length_b   1.000
_cell.length_c   1.000
_cell.angle_alpha   90.00
_cell.angle_beta   90.00
_cell.angle_gamma   90.00
#
_symmetry.space_group_name_H-M   'P 1'
#
loop_
_entity.id
_entity.type
_entity.pdbx_description
1 polymer ?
#
loop_
_entity_poly.entity_id
_entity_poly.type
_entity_poly.pdbx_seq_one_letter_code
_entity_poly.pdbx_strand_id
1 'polypeptide(L)'
;FTDFTYDSLSVHMGNVLDGVSEQMMQHPEHRRFVVADNPSASQGQIEGLLRDSGAEILMNYLPVGSQKATEFYAECCLNTGVSLINCIPVFIVSDRIWADRFRKAGIPCVGDDVKAQIGATIVHRVLTRLMHERGASIDATYQLNTGGNTDFLNMLNQARLVSKRISKTEAVQSQLDVPLPAEQVHIGPSDYIPWQKDNKVCFLRIEARGFGGVPLNLELRLSVEDSPNSAGET
;
A
#
# COMPACT_ATOMS: atom_id res chain seq x y z
N PHE A 1 10.30 -10.36 19.40
CA PHE A 1 9.01 -9.72 19.70
C PHE A 1 7.99 -10.74 20.21
N THR A 2 8.44 -11.69 21.05
CA THR A 2 7.75 -12.96 21.30
C THR A 2 7.44 -13.05 22.78
N ASP A 3 6.19 -12.69 23.09
CA ASP A 3 5.28 -13.28 24.08
C ASP A 3 4.09 -12.32 24.22
N PHE A 4 3.31 -12.22 23.15
CA PHE A 4 2.04 -11.51 23.17
C PHE A 4 0.91 -12.54 23.28
N THR A 5 0.30 -12.65 24.46
CA THR A 5 -0.92 -13.43 24.68
C THR A 5 -2.11 -12.47 24.70
N TYR A 6 -2.92 -12.51 23.64
CA TYR A 6 -4.17 -11.75 23.53
C TYR A 6 -5.38 -12.65 23.76
N ASP A 7 -5.26 -13.66 24.61
CA ASP A 7 -6.24 -14.76 24.74
C ASP A 7 -7.66 -14.29 25.13
N SER A 8 -7.82 -13.05 25.57
CA SER A 8 -9.12 -12.42 25.88
C SER A 8 -9.78 -11.67 24.72
N LEU A 9 -9.13 -11.53 23.56
CA LEU A 9 -9.65 -10.79 22.41
C LEU A 9 -10.11 -11.75 21.31
N SER A 10 -11.38 -11.64 20.92
CA SER A 10 -11.95 -12.37 19.78
C SER A 10 -11.89 -11.53 18.51
N VAL A 11 -11.51 -12.14 17.38
CA VAL A 11 -11.66 -11.52 16.07
C VAL A 11 -13.14 -11.59 15.67
N HIS A 12 -13.76 -10.44 15.42
CA HIS A 12 -15.14 -10.35 14.97
C HIS A 12 -15.23 -10.38 13.44
N MET A 13 -16.33 -10.92 12.91
CA MET A 13 -16.58 -10.91 11.47
C MET A 13 -16.78 -9.48 10.97
N GLY A 14 -16.06 -9.12 9.91
CA GLY A 14 -16.19 -7.81 9.23
C GLY A 14 -17.23 -7.83 8.12
N ASN A 15 -17.45 -6.67 7.50
CA ASN A 15 -18.13 -6.60 6.21
C ASN A 15 -17.11 -6.82 5.08
N VAL A 16 -17.33 -7.85 4.26
CA VAL A 16 -16.35 -8.29 3.25
C VAL A 16 -16.31 -7.35 2.05
N LEU A 17 -17.47 -6.98 1.48
CA LEU A 17 -17.59 -6.14 0.26
C LEU A 17 -16.56 -6.53 -0.83
N ASP A 18 -15.78 -5.57 -1.34
CA ASP A 18 -14.67 -5.79 -2.26
C ASP A 18 -13.33 -6.02 -1.53
N GLY A 19 -13.36 -6.49 -0.29
CA GLY A 19 -12.22 -6.84 0.54
C GLY A 19 -11.31 -7.91 -0.07
N VAL A 20 -11.90 -8.90 -0.76
CA VAL A 20 -11.16 -10.05 -1.28
C VAL A 20 -11.25 -10.11 -2.79
N SER A 21 -10.11 -10.19 -3.47
CA SER A 21 -10.06 -10.31 -4.94
C SER A 21 -10.56 -11.69 -5.38
N GLU A 22 -11.41 -11.75 -6.41
CA GLU A 22 -11.88 -13.03 -6.98
C GLU A 22 -10.73 -13.93 -7.47
N GLN A 23 -9.64 -13.32 -7.97
CA GLN A 23 -8.46 -14.05 -8.44
C GLN A 23 -7.77 -14.86 -7.33
N MET A 24 -7.98 -14.49 -6.06
CA MET A 24 -7.49 -15.27 -4.92
C MET A 24 -7.94 -16.72 -4.97
N MET A 25 -9.17 -16.98 -5.44
CA MET A 25 -9.77 -18.31 -5.47
C MET A 25 -9.00 -19.29 -6.37
N GLN A 26 -8.13 -18.80 -7.24
CA GLN A 26 -7.28 -19.61 -8.12
C GLN A 26 -6.05 -20.18 -7.38
N HIS A 27 -5.84 -19.79 -6.12
CA HIS A 27 -4.69 -20.19 -5.32
C HIS A 27 -5.10 -21.09 -4.12
N PRO A 28 -4.19 -21.92 -3.59
CA PRO A 28 -4.47 -22.76 -2.43
C PRO A 28 -4.86 -21.94 -1.19
N GLU A 29 -5.78 -22.47 -0.38
CA GLU A 29 -6.31 -21.80 0.82
C GLU A 29 -5.23 -21.32 1.79
N HIS A 30 -4.20 -22.13 2.00
CA HIS A 30 -3.07 -21.79 2.90
C HIS A 30 -2.19 -20.62 2.42
N ARG A 31 -2.47 -20.02 1.25
CA ARG A 31 -1.71 -18.88 0.68
C ARG A 31 -2.56 -17.66 0.38
N ARG A 32 -3.88 -17.73 0.55
CA ARG A 32 -4.81 -16.67 0.16
C ARG A 32 -5.66 -16.21 1.34
N PHE A 33 -6.37 -15.11 1.15
CA PHE A 33 -7.46 -14.77 2.05
C PHE A 33 -8.59 -15.80 1.89
N VAL A 34 -9.01 -16.37 3.02
CA VAL A 34 -10.18 -17.25 3.11
C VAL A 34 -11.23 -16.49 3.91
N VAL A 35 -12.35 -16.18 3.26
CA VAL A 35 -13.49 -15.54 3.92
C VAL A 35 -14.10 -16.56 4.89
N ALA A 36 -14.33 -16.14 6.13
CA ALA A 36 -14.96 -16.99 7.13
C ALA A 36 -16.38 -17.38 6.70
N ASP A 37 -16.81 -18.59 7.04
CA ASP A 37 -18.17 -19.08 6.81
C ASP A 37 -19.14 -18.47 7.84
N ASN A 38 -19.29 -17.15 7.78
CA ASN A 38 -20.18 -16.35 8.62
C ASN A 38 -20.80 -15.22 7.78
N PRO A 39 -22.00 -14.74 8.12
CA PRO A 39 -22.58 -13.58 7.46
C PRO A 39 -21.69 -12.34 7.60
N SER A 40 -21.54 -11.56 6.53
CA SER A 40 -20.91 -10.23 6.59
C SER A 40 -21.62 -9.37 7.64
N ALA A 41 -20.83 -8.70 8.49
CA ALA A 41 -21.40 -7.79 9.48
C ALA A 41 -22.07 -6.59 8.79
N SER A 42 -23.23 -6.21 9.32
CA SER A 42 -23.90 -4.95 8.94
C SER A 42 -23.17 -3.74 9.52
N GLN A 43 -23.44 -2.56 8.97
CA GLN A 43 -22.88 -1.30 9.46
C GLN A 43 -23.16 -1.09 10.96
N GLY A 44 -24.41 -1.29 11.40
CA GLY A 44 -24.78 -1.11 12.80
C GLY A 44 -24.06 -2.07 13.76
N GLN A 45 -23.74 -3.30 13.31
CA GLN A 45 -22.95 -4.23 14.11
C GLN A 45 -21.49 -3.77 14.27
N ILE A 46 -20.87 -3.27 13.20
CA ILE A 46 -19.51 -2.72 13.26
C ILE A 46 -19.47 -1.46 14.11
N GLU A 47 -20.40 -0.54 13.93
CA GLU A 47 -20.46 0.68 14.74
C GLU A 47 -20.75 0.38 16.22
N GLY A 48 -21.58 -0.62 16.51
CA GLY A 48 -21.81 -1.12 17.86
C GLY A 48 -20.52 -1.65 18.49
N LEU A 49 -19.77 -2.50 17.76
CA LEU A 49 -18.49 -3.02 18.22
C LEU A 49 -17.47 -1.92 18.51
N LEU A 50 -17.40 -0.88 17.66
CA LEU A 50 -16.51 0.26 17.88
C LEU A 50 -16.87 1.03 19.17
N ARG A 51 -18.15 1.23 19.44
CA ARG A 51 -18.63 1.87 20.68
C ARG A 51 -18.36 1.00 21.91
N ASP A 52 -18.70 -0.29 21.84
CA ASP A 52 -18.60 -1.23 22.96
C ASP A 52 -17.14 -1.50 23.36
N SER A 53 -16.24 -1.52 22.38
CA SER A 53 -14.80 -1.70 22.61
C SER A 53 -14.12 -0.46 23.19
N GLY A 54 -14.74 0.72 23.10
CA GLY A 54 -14.12 1.99 23.48
C GLY A 54 -12.93 2.37 22.59
N ALA A 55 -12.87 1.86 21.36
CA ALA A 55 -11.77 2.15 20.43
C ALA A 55 -11.74 3.63 20.06
N GLU A 56 -10.56 4.26 20.11
CA GLU A 56 -10.38 5.66 19.71
C GLU A 56 -9.86 5.78 18.27
N ILE A 57 -9.22 4.72 17.76
CA ILE A 57 -8.57 4.68 16.44
C ILE A 57 -8.89 3.34 15.76
N LEU A 58 -9.35 3.39 14.51
CA LEU A 58 -9.45 2.26 13.60
C LEU A 58 -8.27 2.27 12.63
N MET A 59 -7.54 1.17 12.58
CA MET A 59 -6.48 0.96 11.59
C MET A 59 -6.99 0.12 10.41
N ASN A 60 -6.93 0.68 9.20
CA ASN A 60 -7.36 -0.01 8.00
C ASN A 60 -6.17 -0.67 7.27
N TYR A 61 -6.07 -2.00 7.39
CA TYR A 61 -5.14 -2.87 6.66
C TYR A 61 -5.85 -3.83 5.70
N LEU A 62 -6.99 -3.41 5.13
CA LEU A 62 -7.67 -4.20 4.11
C LEU A 62 -6.78 -4.48 2.89
N PRO A 63 -7.08 -5.51 2.08
CA PRO A 63 -6.30 -5.77 0.87
C PRO A 63 -6.35 -4.58 -0.11
N VAL A 64 -5.26 -4.37 -0.85
CA VAL A 64 -5.19 -3.33 -1.89
C VAL A 64 -6.35 -3.46 -2.89
N GLY A 65 -6.96 -2.33 -3.23
CA GLY A 65 -8.10 -2.25 -4.18
C GLY A 65 -9.48 -2.44 -3.54
N SER A 66 -9.56 -2.53 -2.21
CA SER A 66 -10.82 -2.64 -1.46
C SER A 66 -11.47 -1.27 -1.22
N GLN A 67 -11.95 -0.64 -2.30
CA GLN A 67 -12.53 0.70 -2.28
C GLN A 67 -13.81 0.75 -1.43
N LYS A 68 -14.80 -0.07 -1.77
CA LYS A 68 -16.12 -0.06 -1.10
C LYS A 68 -15.99 -0.44 0.37
N ALA A 69 -15.14 -1.42 0.67
CA ALA A 69 -14.88 -1.83 2.04
C ALA A 69 -14.22 -0.69 2.85
N THR A 70 -13.22 -0.03 2.30
CA THR A 70 -12.55 1.11 2.98
C THR A 70 -13.52 2.26 3.24
N GLU A 71 -14.32 2.63 2.25
CA GLU A 71 -15.36 3.66 2.39
C GLU A 71 -16.42 3.28 3.43
N PHE A 72 -16.81 2.01 3.48
CA PHE A 72 -17.73 1.49 4.50
C PHE A 72 -17.17 1.65 5.93
N TYR A 73 -15.90 1.29 6.16
CA TYR A 73 -15.31 1.46 7.49
C TYR A 73 -15.01 2.93 7.82
N ALA A 74 -14.69 3.76 6.83
CA ALA A 74 -14.58 5.21 7.00
C ALA A 74 -15.92 5.83 7.41
N GLU A 75 -17.03 5.36 6.84
CA GLU A 75 -18.38 5.75 7.25
C GLU A 75 -18.68 5.35 8.69
N CYS A 76 -18.32 4.12 9.07
CA CYS A 76 -18.47 3.65 10.46
C CYS A 76 -17.70 4.54 11.45
N CYS A 77 -16.47 4.95 11.09
CA CYS A 77 -15.66 5.88 11.88
C CYS A 77 -16.35 7.24 12.07
N LEU A 78 -16.87 7.83 10.99
CA LEU A 78 -17.61 9.09 11.04
C LEU A 78 -18.85 9.00 11.96
N ASN A 79 -19.58 7.89 11.92
CA ASN A 79 -20.80 7.70 12.71
C ASN A 79 -20.54 7.38 14.19
N THR A 80 -19.32 6.98 14.53
CA THR A 80 -18.95 6.56 15.89
C THR A 80 -18.04 7.55 16.60
N GLY A 81 -17.41 8.48 15.86
CA GLY A 81 -16.41 9.39 16.42
C GLY A 81 -15.00 8.80 16.45
N VAL A 82 -14.81 7.58 15.96
CA VAL A 82 -13.51 6.89 15.96
C VAL A 82 -12.61 7.48 14.87
N SER A 83 -11.35 7.74 15.21
CA SER A 83 -10.36 8.23 14.25
C SER A 83 -9.96 7.14 13.27
N LEU A 84 -9.55 7.51 12.06
CA LEU A 84 -9.14 6.54 11.03
C LEU A 84 -7.65 6.68 10.69
N ILE A 85 -6.92 5.56 10.69
CA ILE A 85 -5.60 5.43 10.04
C ILE A 85 -5.75 4.53 8.82
N ASN A 86 -5.75 5.13 7.63
CA ASN A 86 -5.88 4.43 6.37
C ASN A 86 -4.52 4.01 5.82
N CYS A 87 -4.16 2.74 5.98
CA CYS A 87 -2.83 2.22 5.63
C CYS A 87 -2.74 1.73 4.18
N ILE A 88 -3.82 1.82 3.39
CA ILE A 88 -3.90 1.22 2.06
C ILE A 88 -4.12 2.31 0.99
N PRO A 89 -3.80 2.07 -0.30
CA PRO A 89 -3.86 3.08 -1.36
C PRO A 89 -5.27 3.30 -1.91
N VAL A 90 -6.25 3.40 -1.02
CA VAL A 90 -7.61 3.89 -1.31
C VAL A 90 -7.68 5.34 -0.85
N PHE A 91 -8.14 6.25 -1.70
CA PHE A 91 -8.14 7.68 -1.38
C PHE A 91 -9.30 8.02 -0.43
N ILE A 92 -8.97 8.28 0.84
CA ILE A 92 -9.87 8.79 1.87
C ILE A 92 -9.36 10.15 2.36
N VAL A 93 -8.10 10.21 2.81
CA VAL A 93 -7.51 11.46 3.30
C VAL A 93 -7.13 12.38 2.15
N SER A 94 -6.70 11.79 1.03
CA SER A 94 -6.34 12.53 -0.18
C SER A 94 -7.56 12.94 -1.02
N ASP A 95 -8.72 12.33 -0.76
CA ASP A 95 -9.98 12.71 -1.39
C ASP A 95 -10.63 13.88 -0.63
N ARG A 96 -10.95 14.96 -1.35
CA ARG A 96 -11.48 16.18 -0.72
C ARG A 96 -12.84 15.98 -0.06
N ILE A 97 -13.70 15.14 -0.62
CA ILE A 97 -15.05 14.90 -0.10
C ILE A 97 -14.94 14.20 1.24
N TRP A 98 -14.15 13.12 1.31
CA TRP A 98 -13.91 12.40 2.55
C TRP A 98 -13.18 13.26 3.60
N ALA A 99 -12.09 13.93 3.22
CA ALA A 99 -11.33 14.79 4.12
C ALA A 99 -12.20 15.90 4.75
N ASP A 100 -13.09 16.51 3.96
CA ASP A 100 -14.01 17.54 4.46
C ASP A 100 -15.04 16.99 5.45
N ARG A 101 -15.51 15.75 5.25
CA ARG A 101 -16.45 15.09 6.18
C ARG A 101 -15.80 14.85 7.54
N PHE A 102 -14.60 14.27 7.55
CA PHE A 102 -13.83 14.06 8.80
C PHE A 102 -13.53 15.38 9.50
N ARG A 103 -13.09 16.41 8.75
CA ARG A 103 -12.82 17.75 9.30
C ARG A 103 -14.06 18.37 9.95
N LYS A 104 -15.22 18.31 9.29
CA LYS A 104 -16.49 18.86 9.82
C LYS A 104 -16.96 18.13 11.07
N ALA A 105 -16.73 16.82 11.14
CA ALA A 105 -17.04 16.01 12.31
C ALA A 105 -16.05 16.21 13.46
N GLY A 106 -14.90 16.87 13.23
CA GLY A 106 -13.84 17.02 14.22
C GLY A 106 -13.10 15.71 14.52
N ILE A 107 -13.15 14.74 13.60
CA ILE A 107 -12.57 13.40 13.77
C ILE A 107 -11.23 13.34 13.01
N PRO A 108 -10.11 13.02 13.69
CA PRO A 108 -8.82 12.81 13.04
C PRO A 108 -8.85 11.68 11.99
N CYS A 109 -8.16 11.90 10.87
CA CYS A 109 -7.98 10.91 9.83
C CYS A 109 -6.57 11.04 9.22
N VAL A 110 -5.83 9.93 9.15
CA VAL A 110 -4.43 9.87 8.68
C VAL A 110 -4.33 8.84 7.56
N GLY A 111 -3.62 9.17 6.48
CA GLY A 111 -3.56 8.36 5.26
C GLY A 111 -3.19 9.22 4.05
N ASP A 112 -3.19 8.68 2.84
CA ASP A 112 -3.46 7.28 2.47
C ASP A 112 -2.14 6.54 2.14
N ASP A 113 -2.16 5.20 2.12
CA ASP A 113 -1.02 4.31 1.84
C ASP A 113 0.16 4.49 2.81
N VAL A 114 0.30 3.56 3.76
CA VAL A 114 1.42 3.60 4.72
C VAL A 114 2.76 3.52 3.98
N LYS A 115 3.72 4.34 4.43
CA LYS A 115 5.08 4.29 3.92
C LYS A 115 5.91 3.31 4.73
N ALA A 116 6.81 2.62 4.04
CA ALA A 116 7.83 1.81 4.69
C ALA A 116 9.01 2.69 5.13
N GLN A 117 9.69 2.33 6.23
CA GLN A 117 10.91 3.01 6.71
C GLN A 117 11.94 3.12 5.60
N ILE A 118 12.30 1.98 4.99
CA ILE A 118 13.18 1.91 3.82
C ILE A 118 12.53 1.02 2.76
N GLY A 119 11.84 1.65 1.82
CA GLY A 119 11.22 0.99 0.68
C GLY A 119 11.92 1.26 -0.65
N ALA A 120 11.56 0.46 -1.66
CA ALA A 120 12.06 0.65 -3.02
C ALA A 120 11.80 2.06 -3.57
N THR A 121 10.61 2.63 -3.31
CA THR A 121 10.24 3.97 -3.80
C THR A 121 11.11 5.07 -3.22
N ILE A 122 11.44 5.06 -1.92
CA ILE A 122 12.30 6.09 -1.32
C ILE A 122 13.74 5.97 -1.82
N VAL A 123 14.27 4.74 -1.93
CA VAL A 123 15.61 4.49 -2.49
C VAL A 123 15.70 4.99 -3.93
N HIS A 124 14.71 4.64 -4.76
CA HIS A 124 14.64 5.11 -6.14
C HIS A 124 14.60 6.64 -6.19
N ARG A 125 13.71 7.27 -5.42
CA ARG A 125 13.56 8.73 -5.37
C ARG A 125 14.89 9.43 -5.01
N VAL A 126 15.59 8.95 -3.99
CA VAL A 126 16.88 9.52 -3.56
C VAL A 126 17.95 9.37 -4.65
N LEU A 127 18.02 8.21 -5.31
CA LEU A 127 19.00 7.97 -6.38
C LEU A 127 18.70 8.81 -7.63
N THR A 128 17.44 8.90 -8.04
CA THR A 128 16.98 9.77 -9.14
C THR A 128 17.34 11.23 -8.85
N ARG A 129 17.04 11.70 -7.64
CA ARG A 129 17.36 13.07 -7.22
C ARG A 129 18.86 13.33 -7.22
N LEU A 130 19.65 12.40 -6.67
CA LEU A 130 21.12 12.50 -6.67
C LEU A 130 21.67 12.59 -8.08
N MET A 131 21.26 11.70 -8.99
CA MET A 131 21.72 11.72 -10.39
C MET A 131 21.38 13.05 -11.08
N HIS A 132 20.15 13.53 -10.88
CA HIS A 132 19.69 14.80 -11.41
C HIS A 132 20.53 15.98 -10.87
N GLU A 133 20.76 16.06 -9.55
CA GLU A 133 21.58 17.10 -8.92
C GLU A 133 23.06 17.07 -9.35
N ARG A 134 23.56 15.90 -9.77
CA ARG A 134 24.91 15.74 -10.33
C ARG A 134 24.99 16.02 -11.84
N GLY A 135 23.88 16.46 -12.45
CA GLY A 135 23.81 16.83 -13.86
C GLY A 135 23.71 15.64 -14.82
N ALA A 136 23.37 14.44 -14.33
CA ALA A 136 23.07 13.32 -15.20
C ALA A 136 21.65 13.45 -15.78
N SER A 137 21.50 13.21 -17.08
CA SER A 137 20.20 13.11 -17.73
C SER A 137 19.71 11.67 -17.67
N ILE A 138 18.59 11.41 -17.00
CA ILE A 138 18.00 10.07 -16.93
C ILE A 138 17.22 9.82 -18.22
N ASP A 139 17.45 8.66 -18.83
CA ASP A 139 16.84 8.24 -20.10
C ASP A 139 15.82 7.12 -19.90
N ALA A 140 15.98 6.25 -18.90
CA ALA A 140 14.99 5.20 -18.61
C ALA A 140 15.15 4.68 -17.18
N THR A 141 14.07 4.13 -16.62
CA THR A 141 14.13 3.45 -15.34
C THR A 141 13.05 2.38 -15.17
N TYR A 142 13.38 1.33 -14.43
CA TYR A 142 12.38 0.42 -13.90
C TYR A 142 12.59 0.11 -12.42
N GLN A 143 11.50 -0.22 -11.75
CA GLN A 143 11.45 -0.76 -10.40
C GLN A 143 10.54 -2.00 -10.40
N LEU A 144 11.15 -3.18 -10.34
CA LEU A 144 10.48 -4.47 -10.34
C LEU A 144 10.42 -5.01 -8.92
N ASN A 145 9.22 -5.21 -8.37
CA ASN A 145 9.05 -5.67 -6.99
C ASN A 145 8.44 -7.08 -6.97
N THR A 146 9.05 -8.00 -6.23
CA THR A 146 8.56 -9.36 -5.99
C THR A 146 8.35 -9.59 -4.51
N GLY A 147 7.42 -10.47 -4.16
CA GLY A 147 7.13 -10.88 -2.78
C GLY A 147 6.26 -12.13 -2.76
N GLY A 148 6.12 -12.77 -1.59
CA GLY A 148 5.41 -14.04 -1.42
C GLY A 148 4.24 -14.00 -0.43
N ASN A 149 3.91 -12.83 0.11
CA ASN A 149 2.79 -12.67 1.04
C ASN A 149 1.46 -12.50 0.30
N THR A 150 0.37 -12.48 1.07
CA THR A 150 -0.98 -12.39 0.51
C THR A 150 -1.27 -11.03 -0.13
N ASP A 151 -0.60 -9.95 0.26
CA ASP A 151 -0.72 -8.65 -0.43
C ASP A 151 -0.14 -8.74 -1.85
N PHE A 152 1.04 -9.34 -2.02
CA PHE A 152 1.62 -9.57 -3.35
C PHE A 152 0.74 -10.47 -4.21
N LEU A 153 0.12 -11.49 -3.61
CA LEU A 153 -0.86 -12.31 -4.31
C LEU A 153 -2.07 -11.49 -4.77
N ASN A 154 -2.57 -10.58 -3.92
CA ASN A 154 -3.70 -9.70 -4.23
C ASN A 154 -3.38 -8.71 -5.34
N MET A 155 -2.13 -8.27 -5.37
CA MET A 155 -1.60 -7.36 -6.38
C MET A 155 -1.41 -8.02 -7.76
N LEU A 156 -1.48 -9.34 -7.93
CA LEU A 156 -1.48 -9.95 -9.27
C LEU A 156 -2.68 -9.48 -10.12
N ASN A 157 -3.77 -9.09 -9.46
CA ASN A 157 -4.91 -8.47 -10.12
C ASN A 157 -4.59 -7.03 -10.53
N GLN A 158 -4.16 -6.84 -11.78
CA GLN A 158 -3.77 -5.52 -12.29
C GLN A 158 -4.87 -4.45 -12.19
N ALA A 159 -6.15 -4.83 -12.23
CA ALA A 159 -7.25 -3.87 -12.08
C ALA A 159 -7.26 -3.19 -10.70
N ARG A 160 -6.70 -3.84 -9.68
CA ARG A 160 -6.58 -3.31 -8.31
C ARG A 160 -5.36 -2.43 -8.08
N LEU A 161 -4.45 -2.34 -9.05
CA LEU A 161 -3.15 -1.67 -8.90
C LEU A 161 -3.08 -0.24 -9.41
N VAL A 162 -4.13 0.24 -10.09
CA VAL A 162 -4.09 1.51 -10.85
C VAL A 162 -3.58 2.66 -9.98
N SER A 163 -4.19 2.89 -8.81
CA SER A 163 -3.78 3.97 -7.89
C SER A 163 -2.36 3.80 -7.34
N LYS A 164 -1.96 2.56 -7.03
CA LYS A 164 -0.61 2.23 -6.50
C LYS A 164 0.47 2.42 -7.57
N ARG A 165 0.16 2.19 -8.85
CA ARG A 165 1.08 2.40 -9.98
C ARG A 165 1.26 3.90 -10.26
N ILE A 166 0.17 4.68 -10.24
CA ILE A 166 0.19 6.14 -10.45
C ILE A 166 1.03 6.81 -9.35
N SER A 167 0.66 6.60 -8.08
CA SER A 167 1.35 7.21 -6.93
C SER A 167 2.84 6.92 -6.87
N LYS A 168 3.26 5.67 -7.12
CA LYS A 168 4.68 5.29 -7.11
C LYS A 168 5.45 5.87 -8.29
N THR A 169 4.84 5.91 -9.46
CA THR A 169 5.44 6.52 -10.65
C THR A 169 5.65 8.02 -10.44
N GLU A 170 4.62 8.72 -9.97
CA GLU A 170 4.70 10.16 -9.66
C GLU A 170 5.74 10.49 -8.58
N ALA A 171 5.90 9.63 -7.57
CA ALA A 171 6.91 9.81 -6.52
C ALA A 171 8.35 9.86 -7.06
N VAL A 172 8.63 9.17 -8.18
CA VAL A 172 9.95 9.19 -8.84
C VAL A 172 10.02 10.31 -9.87
N GLN A 173 8.99 10.43 -10.72
CA GLN A 173 8.98 11.44 -11.79
C GLN A 173 9.02 12.87 -11.25
N SER A 174 8.43 13.12 -10.07
CA SER A 174 8.49 14.43 -9.39
C SER A 174 9.90 14.88 -8.98
N GLN A 175 10.91 14.00 -9.07
CA GLN A 175 12.30 14.37 -8.81
C GLN A 175 13.01 14.98 -10.02
N LEU A 176 12.39 14.93 -11.20
CA LEU A 176 12.90 15.44 -12.46
C LEU A 176 12.19 16.74 -12.81
N ASP A 177 12.90 17.67 -13.42
CA ASP A 177 12.31 18.91 -13.95
C ASP A 177 11.30 18.62 -15.07
N VAL A 178 11.62 17.63 -15.91
CA VAL A 178 10.76 17.14 -16.99
C VAL A 178 10.51 15.65 -16.75
N PRO A 179 9.24 15.23 -16.61
CA PRO A 179 8.88 13.82 -16.50
C PRO A 179 9.37 13.02 -17.72
N LEU A 180 9.71 11.75 -17.48
CA LEU A 180 10.10 10.84 -18.56
C LEU A 180 8.87 10.44 -19.39
N PRO A 181 9.06 10.11 -20.67
CA PRO A 181 8.04 9.43 -21.45
C PRO A 181 7.53 8.17 -20.74
N ALA A 182 6.24 7.87 -20.86
CA ALA A 182 5.61 6.77 -20.13
C ALA A 182 6.23 5.40 -20.47
N GLU A 183 6.72 5.23 -21.69
CA GLU A 183 7.42 4.04 -22.18
C GLU A 183 8.84 3.87 -21.62
N GLN A 184 9.40 4.91 -20.97
CA GLN A 184 10.73 4.90 -20.35
C GLN A 184 10.68 4.69 -18.83
N VAL A 185 9.47 4.52 -18.25
CA VAL A 185 9.29 4.31 -16.81
C VAL A 185 8.41 3.09 -16.55
N HIS A 186 8.94 2.14 -15.78
CA HIS A 186 8.18 0.96 -15.36
C HIS A 186 8.30 0.74 -13.85
N ILE A 187 7.26 1.10 -13.08
CA ILE A 187 7.26 0.97 -11.62
C ILE A 187 6.01 0.20 -11.17
N GLY A 188 6.19 -0.90 -10.44
CA GLY A 188 5.07 -1.64 -9.90
C GLY A 188 5.44 -2.98 -9.26
N PRO A 189 4.48 -3.67 -8.64
CA PRO A 189 4.62 -5.10 -8.35
C PRO A 189 4.76 -5.86 -9.67
N SER A 190 5.68 -6.81 -9.68
CA SER A 190 6.08 -7.55 -10.88
C SER A 190 5.62 -8.99 -10.84
N ASP A 191 5.80 -9.67 -9.69
CA ASP A 191 5.45 -11.08 -9.58
C ASP A 191 5.23 -11.53 -8.12
N TYR A 192 4.57 -12.67 -7.99
CA TYR A 192 4.34 -13.39 -6.74
C TYR A 192 5.24 -14.62 -6.66
N ILE A 193 6.15 -14.63 -5.68
CA ILE A 193 7.13 -15.69 -5.49
C ILE A 193 6.90 -16.33 -4.11
N PRO A 194 6.16 -17.47 -4.03
CA PRO A 194 5.61 -17.97 -2.75
C PRO A 194 6.65 -18.20 -1.65
N TRP A 195 7.86 -18.66 -2.00
CA TRP A 195 8.89 -18.95 -1.01
C TRP A 195 9.56 -17.70 -0.43
N GLN A 196 9.34 -16.52 -1.02
CA GLN A 196 9.82 -15.26 -0.45
C GLN A 196 9.01 -14.85 0.79
N LYS A 197 7.79 -15.37 0.99
CA LYS A 197 6.91 -15.02 2.11
C LYS A 197 6.81 -13.49 2.24
N ASP A 198 7.04 -12.92 3.42
CA ASP A 198 6.97 -11.47 3.66
C ASP A 198 8.22 -10.70 3.20
N ASN A 199 9.29 -11.40 2.80
CA ASN A 199 10.46 -10.74 2.22
C ASN A 199 10.11 -10.24 0.82
N LYS A 200 10.26 -8.93 0.64
CA LYS A 200 10.07 -8.22 -0.61
C LYS A 200 11.42 -7.90 -1.23
N VAL A 201 11.56 -8.29 -2.49
CA VAL A 201 12.77 -8.04 -3.28
C VAL A 201 12.46 -7.06 -4.40
N CYS A 202 13.17 -5.94 -4.42
CA CYS A 202 13.11 -4.95 -5.48
C CYS A 202 14.38 -4.99 -6.34
N PHE A 203 14.21 -5.02 -7.65
CA PHE A 203 15.24 -4.78 -8.66
C PHE A 203 15.00 -3.42 -9.29
N LEU A 204 15.96 -2.51 -9.12
CA LEU A 204 15.91 -1.15 -9.61
C LEU A 204 16.99 -0.98 -10.69
N ARG A 205 16.63 -0.34 -11.79
CA ARG A 205 17.59 0.12 -12.80
C ARG A 205 17.32 1.57 -13.18
N ILE A 206 18.39 2.36 -13.29
CA ILE A 206 18.36 3.72 -13.83
C ILE A 206 19.40 3.80 -14.94
N GLU A 207 18.95 4.15 -16.14
CA GLU A 207 19.79 4.43 -17.31
C GLU A 207 19.87 5.94 -17.49
N ALA A 208 21.08 6.46 -17.64
CA ALA A 208 21.34 7.88 -17.71
C ALA A 208 22.55 8.20 -18.60
N ARG A 209 22.75 9.49 -18.87
CA ARG A 209 23.95 10.04 -19.52
C ARG A 209 24.59 11.08 -18.63
N GLY A 210 25.89 10.95 -18.44
CA GLY A 210 26.72 11.90 -17.71
C GLY A 210 27.38 12.93 -18.61
N PHE A 211 28.53 13.43 -18.17
CA PHE A 211 29.35 14.38 -18.93
C PHE A 211 29.66 13.86 -20.34
N GLY A 212 29.52 14.73 -21.34
CA GLY A 212 29.77 14.38 -22.75
C GLY A 212 28.80 13.36 -23.34
N GLY A 213 27.66 13.11 -22.67
CA GLY A 213 26.68 12.11 -23.12
C GLY A 213 27.12 10.66 -22.87
N VAL A 214 28.15 10.44 -22.04
CA VAL A 214 28.65 9.10 -21.73
C VAL A 214 27.59 8.31 -20.96
N PRO A 215 27.26 7.07 -21.37
CA PRO A 215 26.28 6.25 -20.67
C PRO A 215 26.67 5.95 -19.23
N LEU A 216 25.69 6.02 -18.34
CA LEU A 216 25.77 5.68 -16.92
C LEU A 216 24.59 4.76 -16.59
N ASN A 217 24.87 3.61 -16.00
CA ASN A 217 23.84 2.66 -15.59
C ASN A 217 23.99 2.37 -14.10
N LEU A 218 22.88 2.42 -13.37
CA LEU A 218 22.81 1.97 -11.98
C LEU A 218 21.84 0.80 -11.90
N GLU A 219 22.29 -0.29 -11.27
CA GLU A 219 21.43 -1.39 -10.86
C GLU A 219 21.53 -1.58 -9.35
N LEU A 220 20.39 -1.82 -8.71
CA LEU A 220 20.30 -2.04 -7.28
C LEU A 220 19.31 -3.16 -6.97
N ARG A 221 19.68 -4.00 -6.00
CA ARG A 221 18.79 -5.00 -5.40
C ARG A 221 18.54 -4.66 -3.94
N LEU A 222 17.29 -4.43 -3.57
CA LEU A 222 16.85 -4.21 -2.19
C LEU A 222 16.05 -5.42 -1.70
N SER A 223 16.34 -5.92 -0.50
CA SER A 223 15.59 -7.01 0.15
C SER A 223 15.20 -6.54 1.54
N VAL A 224 13.90 -6.55 1.86
CA VAL A 224 13.35 -6.08 3.14
C VAL A 224 12.16 -6.95 3.54
N GLU A 225 11.89 -7.08 4.83
CA GLU A 225 10.62 -7.65 5.33
C GLU A 225 9.51 -6.58 5.15
N ASP A 226 8.46 -6.86 4.38
CA ASP A 226 7.49 -5.83 3.95
C ASP A 226 6.60 -5.34 5.10
N SER A 227 6.07 -6.26 5.91
CA SER A 227 5.13 -5.94 6.99
C SER A 227 5.80 -5.21 8.16
N PRO A 228 6.95 -5.67 8.72
CA PRO A 228 7.64 -4.95 9.80
C PRO A 228 8.14 -3.57 9.38
N ASN A 229 8.48 -3.40 8.10
CA ASN A 229 8.98 -2.13 7.56
C ASN A 229 7.89 -1.05 7.48
N SER A 230 6.61 -1.44 7.52
CA SER A 230 5.46 -0.52 7.64
C SER A 230 5.00 -0.36 9.10
N ALA A 231 5.11 -1.41 9.91
CA ALA A 231 4.65 -1.39 11.31
C ALA A 231 5.35 -0.35 12.20
N GLY A 232 6.59 0.03 11.87
CA GLY A 232 7.30 1.09 12.59
C GLY A 232 6.86 2.53 12.25
N GLU A 233 5.99 2.70 11.25
CA GLU A 233 5.54 4.01 10.73
C GLU A 233 4.06 4.29 11.01
N THR A 234 3.31 3.30 11.48
CA THR A 234 1.90 3.42 11.90
C THR A 234 1.75 3.54 13.40
#